data_AF-A0A9W6XH80-F1
#
_entry.id   AF-A0A9W6XH80-F1
#
_cell.length_a   1.000
_cell.length_b   1.000
_cell.length_c   1.000
_cell.angle_alpha   90.00
_cell.angle_beta   90.00
_cell.angle_gamma   90.00
#
_symmetry.space_group_name_H-M   'P 1'
#
loop_
_entity.id
_entity.type
_entity.pdbx_description
1 polymer ?
#
loop_
_entity_poly.entity_id
_entity_poly.type
_entity_poly.pdbx_seq_one_letter_code
_entity_poly.pdbx_strand_id
1 'polypeptide(L)'
;MTFFGRQASVGVLRERWGSNAVHWDETKALAENLERVLELTLPSPKTAKPEEFAVECGICYSFRLDAEDEHTEDGKEEDNGELTQRSGATERRSRIPDKLCENANCNRPFHSKCLFDWLRALPTSRQSFHTVFGECPYCRESISAKFQADC
;
A
#
# COMPACT_ATOMS: atom_id res chain seq x y z
N MET A 1 -7.27 13.31 5.56
CA MET A 1 -6.11 12.92 4.74
C MET A 1 -5.36 11.78 5.43
N THR A 2 -4.97 10.72 4.71
CA THR A 2 -4.23 9.59 5.28
C THR A 2 -2.81 9.58 4.74
N PHE A 3 -1.83 9.60 5.63
CA PHE A 3 -0.41 9.53 5.28
C PHE A 3 0.14 8.13 5.59
N PHE A 4 0.95 7.61 4.67
CA PHE A 4 1.58 6.28 4.74
C PHE A 4 3.10 6.44 4.81
N GLY A 5 3.75 5.61 5.61
CA GLY A 5 5.21 5.61 5.77
C GLY A 5 5.63 5.54 7.24
N ARG A 6 6.94 5.71 7.47
CA ARG A 6 7.54 5.73 8.81
C ARG A 6 6.84 6.75 9.70
N GLN A 7 6.45 6.35 10.92
CA GLN A 7 5.74 7.22 11.86
C GLN A 7 6.42 8.57 12.11
N ALA A 8 7.74 8.60 12.27
CA ALA A 8 8.47 9.86 12.47
C ALA A 8 8.27 10.83 11.28
N SER A 9 8.33 10.34 10.05
CA SER A 9 8.12 11.14 8.84
C SER A 9 6.65 11.53 8.66
N VAL A 10 5.74 10.59 8.91
CA VAL A 10 4.29 10.78 8.79
C VAL A 10 3.75 11.74 9.85
N GLY A 11 4.27 11.71 11.07
CA GLY A 11 3.88 12.59 12.17
C GLY A 11 4.06 14.07 11.81
N VAL A 12 5.22 14.40 11.25
CA VAL A 12 5.52 15.76 10.76
C VAL A 12 4.54 16.19 9.67
N LEU A 13 4.21 15.31 8.72
CA LEU A 13 3.26 15.63 7.65
C LEU A 13 1.84 15.86 8.18
N ARG A 14 1.41 15.10 9.21
CA ARG A 14 0.10 15.32 9.86
C ARG A 14 0.02 16.65 10.58
N GLU A 15 1.09 17.03 11.28
CA GLU A 15 1.17 18.30 11.99
C GLU A 15 1.09 19.48 11.02
N ARG A 16 1.92 19.46 9.96
CA ARG A 16 1.90 20.48 8.91
C ARG A 16 0.55 20.58 8.23
N TRP A 17 -0.07 19.45 7.89
CA TRP A 17 -1.42 19.44 7.33
C TRP A 17 -2.42 20.09 8.29
N GLY A 18 -2.36 19.76 9.58
CA GLY A 18 -3.24 20.32 10.60
C GLY A 18 -3.15 21.85 10.71
N SER A 19 -1.93 22.39 10.66
CA SER A 19 -1.69 23.85 10.77
C SER A 19 -1.94 24.59 9.47
N ASN A 20 -1.63 23.98 8.32
CA ASN A 20 -1.57 24.70 7.05
C ASN A 20 -2.75 24.40 6.11
N ALA A 21 -3.64 23.46 6.42
CA ALA A 21 -4.76 23.11 5.52
C ALA A 21 -5.67 24.31 5.18
N VAL A 22 -5.76 25.31 6.06
CA VAL A 22 -6.50 26.57 5.80
C VAL A 22 -5.93 27.37 4.62
N HIS A 23 -4.67 27.12 4.27
CA HIS A 23 -3.97 27.76 3.17
C HIS A 23 -4.21 27.07 1.82
N TRP A 24 -5.10 26.07 1.75
CA TRP A 24 -5.52 25.47 0.50
C TRP A 24 -6.23 26.48 -0.41
N ASP A 25 -5.84 26.55 -1.67
CA ASP A 25 -6.41 27.45 -2.67
C ASP A 25 -6.93 26.66 -3.87
N GLU A 26 -8.25 26.65 -4.08
CA GLU A 26 -8.91 25.89 -5.14
C GLU A 26 -8.52 26.36 -6.56
N THR A 27 -7.95 27.55 -6.68
CA THR A 27 -7.50 28.09 -7.97
C THR A 27 -6.10 27.61 -8.38
N LYS A 28 -5.35 27.03 -7.43
CA LYS A 28 -3.98 26.54 -7.64
C LYS A 28 -3.92 25.08 -8.00
N ALA A 29 -2.83 24.69 -8.65
CA ALA A 29 -2.58 23.29 -8.96
C ALA A 29 -2.47 22.45 -7.67
N LEU A 30 -2.97 21.21 -7.73
CA LEU A 30 -2.90 20.26 -6.61
C LEU A 30 -1.48 20.11 -6.04
N ALA A 31 -0.48 20.00 -6.92
CA ALA A 31 0.91 19.86 -6.53
C ALA A 31 1.40 21.08 -5.73
N GLU A 32 1.11 22.30 -6.20
CA GLU A 32 1.50 23.54 -5.52
C GLU A 32 0.84 23.66 -4.15
N ASN A 33 -0.45 23.29 -4.05
CA ASN A 33 -1.14 23.24 -2.77
C ASN A 33 -0.50 22.23 -1.81
N LEU A 34 -0.17 21.03 -2.28
CA LEU A 34 0.46 20.00 -1.46
C LEU A 34 1.85 20.43 -0.99
N GLU A 35 2.67 21.03 -1.85
CA GLU A 35 3.99 21.55 -1.48
C GLU A 35 3.89 22.66 -0.44
N ARG A 36 2.93 23.58 -0.61
CA ARG A 36 2.67 24.69 0.31
C ARG A 36 2.14 24.21 1.67
N VAL A 37 1.13 23.35 1.68
CA VAL A 37 0.49 22.86 2.92
C VAL A 37 1.43 21.93 3.68
N LEU A 38 2.15 21.05 2.98
CA LEU A 38 3.06 20.09 3.61
C LEU A 38 4.48 20.63 3.78
N GLU A 39 4.76 21.87 3.38
CA GLU A 39 6.07 22.53 3.44
C GLU A 39 7.19 21.62 2.92
N LEU A 40 6.99 21.05 1.74
CA LEU A 40 7.93 20.15 1.11
C LEU A 40 7.98 20.44 -0.39
N THR A 41 9.10 20.09 -1.01
CA THR A 41 9.22 20.07 -2.47
C THR A 41 8.92 18.65 -2.94
N LEU A 42 7.94 18.48 -3.81
CA LEU A 42 7.59 17.17 -4.36
C LEU A 42 8.71 16.72 -5.33
N PRO A 43 9.14 15.45 -5.24
CA PRO A 43 10.14 14.93 -6.17
C PRO A 43 9.57 14.87 -7.59
N SER A 44 10.33 15.36 -8.57
CA SER A 44 9.97 15.21 -9.98
C SER A 44 10.35 13.81 -10.47
N PRO A 45 9.50 13.13 -11.28
CA PRO A 45 9.85 11.85 -11.91
C PRO A 45 11.14 11.89 -12.74
N LYS A 46 11.55 13.08 -13.21
CA LYS A 46 12.76 13.26 -14.02
C LYS A 46 14.04 13.31 -13.19
N THR A 47 13.96 13.69 -11.93
CA THR A 47 15.13 13.95 -11.07
C THR A 47 15.27 12.94 -9.95
N ALA A 48 14.20 12.22 -9.62
CA ALA A 48 14.19 11.30 -8.50
C ALA A 48 14.70 9.91 -8.94
N LYS A 49 15.48 9.27 -8.07
CA LYS A 49 16.09 7.98 -8.39
C LYS A 49 15.09 6.84 -8.16
N PRO A 50 15.00 5.82 -9.03
CA PRO A 50 14.06 4.71 -8.87
C PRO A 50 14.19 4.00 -7.51
N GLU A 51 15.40 3.90 -6.98
CA GLU A 51 15.68 3.22 -5.71
C GLU A 51 15.10 3.97 -4.50
N GLU A 52 14.88 5.28 -4.61
CA GLU A 52 14.25 6.10 -3.56
C GLU A 52 12.77 5.75 -3.37
N PHE A 53 12.15 5.06 -4.35
CA PHE A 53 10.76 4.61 -4.30
C PHE A 53 10.62 3.09 -4.27
N ALA A 54 11.72 2.35 -4.12
CA ALA A 54 11.72 0.89 -4.04
C ALA A 54 11.13 0.44 -2.69
N VAL A 55 9.80 0.55 -2.55
CA VAL A 55 9.04 0.00 -1.43
C VAL A 55 8.70 -1.44 -1.78
N GLU A 56 9.44 -2.39 -1.19
CA GLU A 56 9.24 -3.82 -1.42
C GLU A 56 8.54 -4.46 -0.24
N CYS A 57 7.64 -5.41 -0.51
CA CYS A 57 7.06 -6.23 0.54
C CYS A 57 8.15 -7.05 1.24
N GLY A 58 8.20 -7.00 2.57
CA GLY A 58 9.13 -7.78 3.39
C GLY A 58 8.90 -9.30 3.39
N ILE A 59 8.02 -9.82 2.54
CA ILE A 59 7.77 -11.27 2.43
C ILE A 59 8.09 -11.75 1.02
N CYS A 60 7.49 -11.13 -0.01
CA CYS A 60 7.66 -11.55 -1.40
C CYS A 60 8.67 -10.70 -2.20
N TYR A 61 9.23 -9.64 -1.61
CA TYR A 61 10.18 -8.72 -2.24
C TYR A 61 9.69 -8.05 -3.54
N SER A 62 8.39 -8.12 -3.84
CA SER A 62 7.79 -7.40 -4.95
C SER A 62 7.11 -6.12 -4.46
N PHE A 63 7.12 -5.09 -5.31
CA PHE A 63 6.25 -3.93 -5.13
C PHE A 63 4.82 -4.25 -5.54
N ARG A 64 4.60 -4.94 -6.66
CA ARG A 64 3.25 -5.24 -7.17
C ARG A 64 3.02 -6.74 -7.26
N LEU A 65 1.90 -7.21 -6.71
CA LEU A 65 1.38 -8.54 -7.00
C LEU A 65 0.48 -8.43 -8.23
N ASP A 66 0.79 -9.21 -9.25
CA ASP A 66 -0.11 -9.38 -10.39
C ASP A 66 -1.39 -10.05 -9.90
N ALA A 67 -2.53 -9.64 -10.46
CA ALA A 67 -3.73 -10.44 -10.30
C ALA A 67 -3.44 -11.74 -11.04
N GLU A 68 -3.37 -12.85 -10.32
CA GLU A 68 -3.48 -14.15 -10.98
C GLU A 68 -4.92 -14.18 -11.47
N ASP A 69 -5.13 -13.75 -12.71
CA ASP A 69 -6.33 -14.09 -13.44
C ASP A 69 -6.29 -15.62 -13.53
N GLU A 70 -7.17 -16.30 -12.81
CA GLU A 70 -7.45 -17.72 -13.06
C GLU A 70 -8.08 -17.84 -14.45
N HIS A 71 -7.25 -17.66 -15.48
CA HIS A 71 -7.50 -18.23 -16.78
C HIS A 71 -7.41 -19.75 -16.60
N THR A 72 -8.58 -20.32 -16.35
CA THR A 72 -8.88 -21.70 -16.71
C THR A 72 -8.32 -21.94 -18.12
N GLU A 73 -7.22 -22.68 -18.20
CA GLU A 73 -6.76 -23.28 -19.43
C GLU A 73 -7.77 -24.36 -19.82
N ASP A 74 -8.80 -23.95 -20.56
CA ASP A 74 -9.47 -24.83 -21.51
C ASP A 74 -9.62 -24.03 -22.81
N GLY A 75 -8.83 -24.41 -23.81
CA GLY A 75 -8.55 -23.60 -24.98
C GLY A 75 -9.73 -23.38 -25.94
N LYS A 76 -9.67 -22.24 -26.65
CA LYS A 76 -9.71 -22.13 -28.13
C LYS A 76 -9.49 -20.68 -28.60
N GLU A 77 -8.59 -20.56 -29.59
CA GLU A 77 -8.31 -19.50 -30.57
C GLU A 77 -9.59 -18.86 -31.18
N GLU A 78 -9.68 -17.66 -31.76
CA GLU A 78 -8.75 -16.66 -32.31
C GLU A 78 -9.53 -15.33 -32.58
N ASP A 79 -8.79 -14.22 -32.70
CA ASP A 79 -9.04 -12.99 -33.49
C ASP A 79 -10.36 -12.19 -33.36
N ASN A 80 -10.26 -10.94 -32.89
CA ASN A 80 -10.29 -9.73 -33.74
C ASN A 80 -10.37 -8.47 -32.86
N GLY A 81 -9.60 -7.44 -33.21
CA GLY A 81 -9.46 -6.21 -32.43
C GLY A 81 -10.72 -5.34 -32.39
N GLU A 82 -10.90 -4.58 -31.30
CA GLU A 82 -11.11 -3.13 -31.31
C GLU A 82 -11.32 -2.63 -29.87
N LEU A 83 -10.83 -1.41 -29.61
CA LEU A 83 -10.91 -0.71 -28.33
C LEU A 83 -12.34 -0.65 -27.80
N THR A 84 -12.55 -1.14 -26.57
CA THR A 84 -13.59 -0.58 -25.70
C THR A 84 -12.98 -0.27 -24.33
N GLN A 85 -12.88 1.03 -24.07
CA GLN A 85 -12.92 1.54 -22.70
C GLN A 85 -14.16 0.95 -22.04
N ARG A 86 -14.03 0.29 -20.88
CA ARG A 86 -15.09 0.12 -19.90
C ARG A 86 -14.58 -0.56 -18.62
N SER A 87 -14.63 0.22 -17.55
CA SER A 87 -15.02 -0.20 -16.19
C SER A 87 -14.47 -1.53 -15.67
N GLY A 88 -13.29 -1.49 -15.05
CA GLY A 88 -12.76 -2.53 -14.16
C GLY A 88 -12.28 -1.92 -12.85
N ALA A 89 -13.16 -1.19 -12.15
CA ALA A 89 -12.88 -0.58 -10.85
C ALA A 89 -13.19 -1.53 -9.68
N THR A 90 -13.21 -2.83 -9.93
CA THR A 90 -13.54 -3.86 -8.95
C THR A 90 -12.35 -4.81 -8.83
N GLU A 91 -11.96 -5.11 -7.60
CA GLU A 91 -10.88 -6.05 -7.20
C GLU A 91 -9.46 -5.48 -7.11
N ARG A 92 -9.35 -4.48 -6.22
CA ARG A 92 -8.06 -4.08 -5.64
C ARG A 92 -7.72 -5.00 -4.48
N ARG A 93 -7.24 -6.22 -4.79
CA ARG A 93 -6.31 -6.97 -3.91
C ARG A 93 -5.31 -5.96 -3.29
N SER A 94 -4.75 -6.20 -2.10
CA SER A 94 -3.62 -5.40 -1.58
C SER A 94 -2.40 -5.66 -2.48
N ARG A 95 -2.41 -5.03 -3.67
CA ARG A 95 -1.46 -5.21 -4.77
C ARG A 95 -0.14 -4.53 -4.45
N ILE A 96 -0.15 -3.57 -3.53
CA ILE A 96 1.04 -2.86 -3.06
C ILE A 96 1.28 -3.10 -1.57
N PRO A 97 2.51 -2.94 -1.08
CA PRO A 97 2.87 -3.26 0.30
C PRO A 97 2.47 -2.12 1.24
N ASP A 98 1.17 -1.97 1.48
CA ASP A 98 0.58 -0.85 2.24
C ASP A 98 0.45 -1.12 3.74
N LYS A 99 0.65 -2.35 4.20
CA LYS A 99 0.62 -2.71 5.62
C LYS A 99 2.00 -2.58 6.22
N LEU A 100 2.18 -1.59 7.09
CA LEU A 100 3.41 -1.36 7.82
C LEU A 100 3.35 -2.04 9.18
N CYS A 101 4.48 -2.59 9.65
CA CYS A 101 4.61 -2.95 11.06
C CYS A 101 4.42 -1.71 11.96
N GLU A 102 3.65 -1.85 13.04
CA GLU A 102 3.32 -0.78 13.98
C GLU A 102 4.52 -0.30 14.82
N ASN A 103 5.55 -1.15 14.96
CA ASN A 103 6.77 -0.79 15.67
C ASN A 103 7.51 0.33 14.92
N ALA A 104 7.69 1.47 15.59
CA ALA A 104 8.33 2.68 15.05
C ALA A 104 9.80 2.48 14.62
N ASN A 105 10.48 1.45 15.14
CA ASN A 105 11.83 1.09 14.72
C ASN A 105 11.84 0.08 13.56
N CYS A 106 10.72 -0.59 13.27
CA CYS A 106 10.61 -1.56 12.19
C CYS A 106 10.00 -0.94 10.92
N ASN A 107 8.72 -0.51 10.98
CA ASN A 107 7.92 -0.01 9.84
C ASN A 107 8.09 -0.81 8.53
N ARG A 108 8.39 -2.11 8.60
CA ARG A 108 8.58 -2.93 7.40
C ARG A 108 7.24 -3.01 6.65
N PRO A 109 7.21 -2.74 5.34
CA PRO A 109 5.99 -2.80 4.54
C PRO A 109 5.71 -4.22 4.06
N PHE A 110 4.44 -4.58 3.98
CA PHE A 110 3.94 -5.87 3.54
C PHE A 110 2.66 -5.71 2.72
N HIS A 111 2.45 -6.58 1.74
CA HIS A 111 1.11 -6.76 1.18
C HIS A 111 0.19 -7.33 2.25
N SER A 112 -1.07 -6.88 2.29
CA SER A 112 -2.05 -7.42 3.24
C SER A 112 -2.22 -8.93 3.08
N LYS A 113 -2.22 -9.42 1.83
CA LYS A 113 -2.28 -10.86 1.51
C LYS A 113 -1.06 -11.60 2.03
N CYS A 114 0.15 -11.13 1.71
CA CYS A 114 1.38 -11.80 2.15
C CYS A 114 1.47 -11.89 3.67
N LEU A 115 1.15 -10.80 4.38
CA LEU A 115 1.17 -10.79 5.84
C LEU A 115 0.08 -11.70 6.42
N PHE A 116 -1.13 -11.69 5.86
CA PHE A 116 -2.20 -12.59 6.29
C PHE A 116 -1.84 -14.07 6.09
N ASP A 117 -1.36 -14.42 4.89
CA ASP A 117 -0.96 -15.79 4.54
C ASP A 117 0.22 -16.28 5.41
N TRP A 118 1.14 -15.37 5.76
CA TRP A 118 2.22 -15.65 6.69
C TRP A 118 1.69 -15.90 8.11
N LEU A 119 0.92 -14.97 8.67
CA LEU A 119 0.46 -15.06 10.05
C LEU A 119 -0.45 -16.28 10.25
N ARG A 120 -1.35 -16.61 9.31
CA ARG A 120 -2.24 -17.78 9.45
C ARG A 120 -1.48 -19.12 9.47
N ALA A 121 -0.27 -19.17 8.93
CA ALA A 121 0.55 -20.38 8.90
C ALA A 121 1.33 -20.64 10.21
N LEU A 122 1.39 -19.65 11.12
CA LEU A 122 2.10 -19.79 12.38
C LEU A 122 1.19 -20.40 13.47
N PRO A 123 1.67 -21.41 14.23
CA PRO A 123 0.90 -22.00 15.33
C PRO A 123 0.71 -21.04 16.52
N THR A 124 1.54 -20.00 16.62
CA THR A 124 1.47 -18.97 17.65
C THR A 124 0.42 -17.91 17.37
N SER A 125 -0.08 -17.83 16.14
CA SER A 125 -1.07 -16.84 15.76
C SER A 125 -2.43 -17.10 16.41
N ARG A 126 -3.22 -16.04 16.52
CA ARG A 126 -4.60 -16.08 16.97
C ARG A 126 -5.48 -15.46 15.91
N GLN A 127 -6.56 -16.12 15.53
CA GLN A 127 -7.53 -15.58 14.59
C GLN A 127 -8.79 -15.14 15.35
N SER A 128 -9.27 -13.95 15.05
CA SER A 128 -10.57 -13.46 15.49
C SER A 128 -11.29 -12.86 14.29
N PHE A 129 -12.45 -13.42 13.95
CA PHE A 129 -13.20 -13.06 12.74
C PHE A 129 -12.30 -13.06 11.49
N HIS A 130 -12.24 -11.92 10.80
CA HIS A 130 -11.45 -11.69 9.60
C HIS A 130 -10.06 -11.13 9.91
N THR A 131 -9.57 -11.19 11.15
CA THR A 131 -8.27 -10.65 11.55
C THR A 131 -7.41 -11.73 12.18
N VAL A 132 -6.17 -11.87 11.72
CA VAL A 132 -5.14 -12.73 12.33
C VAL A 132 -4.13 -11.85 13.05
N PHE A 133 -3.84 -12.20 14.30
CA PHE A 133 -2.88 -11.54 15.17
C PHE A 133 -1.69 -12.48 15.37
N GLY A 134 -0.48 -11.94 15.30
CA GLY A 134 0.74 -12.68 15.56
C GLY A 134 1.93 -11.75 15.68
N GLU A 135 3.10 -12.22 15.27
CA GLU A 135 4.37 -11.51 15.42
C GLU A 135 4.93 -11.07 14.08
N CYS A 136 5.52 -9.87 14.04
CA CYS A 136 6.21 -9.36 12.86
C CYS A 136 7.42 -10.25 12.50
N PRO A 137 7.60 -10.66 11.22
CA PRO A 137 8.72 -11.51 10.81
C PRO A 137 10.12 -10.92 11.10
N TYR A 138 10.20 -9.59 11.27
CA TYR A 138 11.46 -8.87 11.42
C TYR A 138 11.75 -8.48 12.87
N CYS A 139 10.81 -7.79 13.54
CA CYS A 139 11.04 -7.29 14.90
C CYS A 139 10.38 -8.13 16.00
N ARG A 140 9.58 -9.14 15.63
CA ARG A 140 8.79 -9.99 16.55
C ARG A 140 7.78 -9.25 17.43
N GLU A 141 7.58 -7.97 17.21
CA GLU A 141 6.52 -7.20 17.86
C GLU A 141 5.16 -7.63 17.36
N SER A 142 4.13 -7.44 18.18
CA SER A 142 2.75 -7.73 17.79
C SER A 142 2.35 -7.01 16.49
N ILE A 143 1.66 -7.73 15.62
CA ILE A 143 1.12 -7.21 14.36
C ILE A 143 -0.18 -7.95 14.02
N SER A 144 -1.08 -7.28 13.29
CA SER A 144 -2.32 -7.89 12.81
C SER A 144 -2.49 -7.74 11.30
N ALA A 145 -3.11 -8.72 10.67
CA ALA A 145 -3.50 -8.69 9.28
C ALA A 145 -4.98 -9.03 9.15
N LYS A 146 -5.70 -8.23 8.35
CA LYS A 146 -7.10 -8.51 8.02
C LYS A 146 -7.17 -9.27 6.72
N PHE A 147 -8.00 -10.32 6.69
CA PHE A 147 -8.52 -10.87 5.46
C PHE A 147 -9.32 -9.77 4.78
N GLN A 148 -8.86 -9.33 3.62
CA GLN A 148 -9.67 -8.53 2.72
C GLN A 148 -10.44 -9.53 1.85
N ALA A 149 -11.65 -9.87 2.30
CA ALA A 149 -12.63 -10.51 1.44
C ALA A 149 -13.13 -9.46 0.45
N ASP A 150 -13.13 -9.81 -0.83
CA ASP A 150 -13.62 -8.97 -1.91
C ASP A 150 -15.11 -8.69 -1.70
N CYS A 151 -15.49 -7.41 -1.64
CA CYS A 151 -16.86 -6.97 -1.80
C CYS A 151 -16.94 -5.69 -2.62
#